data_AF-A0A7C8CYC3-F1
#
_entry.id   AF-A0A7C8CYC3-F1
#
_cell.length_a   1.000
_cell.length_b   1.000
_cell.length_c   1.000
_cell.angle_alpha   90.00
_cell.angle_beta   90.00
_cell.angle_gamma   90.00
#
_symmetry.space_group_name_H-M   'P 1'
#
loop_
_entity.id
_entity.type
_entity.pdbx_description
1 polymer ?
#
loop_
_entity_poly.entity_id
_entity_poly.type
_entity_poly.pdbx_seq_one_letter_code
_entity_poly.pdbx_strand_id
1 'polypeptide(L)'
;FNWAEPLGADDQVPVFERYYLGGPRSLRGFDYRGAGPREDDQEIGGTVRHRGSIEYTWPLMENTLRGIVFTDFGNLSDGTSAFSFDDYRVGVGGGVVINVPIFGQPLPISITWTEAVKKQEGDRIQEFSFDLGWFLN
;
A
#
# COMPACT_ATOMS: atom_id res chain seq x y z
N PHE A 1 -9.04 3.56 -8.32
CA PHE A 1 -9.58 2.27 -8.78
C PHE A 1 -8.90 1.92 -10.09
N ASN A 2 -8.41 0.68 -10.27
CA ASN A 2 -7.74 0.25 -11.49
C ASN A 2 -8.18 -1.18 -11.84
N TRP A 3 -8.21 -1.52 -13.12
CA TRP A 3 -8.38 -2.89 -13.59
C TRP A 3 -7.50 -3.16 -14.81
N ALA A 4 -7.29 -4.43 -15.12
CA ALA A 4 -6.54 -4.93 -16.26
C ALA A 4 -7.33 -6.05 -16.92
N GLU A 5 -7.30 -6.09 -18.25
CA GLU A 5 -7.98 -7.11 -19.06
C GLU A 5 -6.94 -7.80 -19.94
N PRO A 6 -7.12 -9.09 -20.26
CA PRO A 6 -6.28 -9.78 -21.24
C PRO A 6 -6.34 -9.10 -22.61
N LEU A 7 -5.25 -9.16 -23.38
CA LEU A 7 -5.17 -8.56 -24.71
C LEU A 7 -5.04 -9.65 -25.79
N GLY A 8 -5.70 -9.43 -26.93
CA GLY A 8 -5.53 -10.27 -28.11
C GLY A 8 -6.04 -11.70 -27.92
N ALA A 9 -5.15 -12.67 -28.06
CA ALA A 9 -5.46 -14.10 -27.96
C ALA A 9 -5.17 -14.70 -26.57
N ASP A 10 -4.71 -13.88 -25.62
CA ASP A 10 -4.40 -14.34 -24.28
C ASP A 10 -5.68 -14.48 -23.45
N ASP A 11 -5.79 -15.59 -22.72
CA ASP A 11 -6.94 -15.87 -21.84
C ASP A 11 -6.78 -15.24 -20.44
N GLN A 12 -5.58 -14.74 -20.10
CA GLN A 12 -5.26 -14.21 -18.77
C GLN A 12 -4.30 -13.02 -18.83
N VAL A 13 -4.40 -12.13 -17.85
CA VAL A 13 -3.44 -11.02 -17.65
C VAL A 13 -2.12 -11.59 -17.11
N PRO A 14 -0.98 -11.38 -17.79
CA PRO A 14 0.32 -11.83 -17.31
C PRO A 14 0.69 -11.27 -15.93
N VAL A 15 1.39 -12.06 -15.12
CA VAL A 15 1.68 -11.74 -13.70
C VAL A 15 2.45 -10.41 -13.52
N PHE A 16 3.26 -10.03 -14.52
CA PHE A 16 4.00 -8.75 -14.52
C PHE A 16 3.14 -7.52 -14.84
N GLU A 17 1.93 -7.72 -15.37
CA GLU A 17 0.94 -6.66 -15.64
C GLU A 17 -0.14 -6.57 -14.56
N ARG A 18 -0.17 -7.55 -13.64
CA ARG A 18 -1.13 -7.57 -12.53
C ARG A 18 -0.82 -6.51 -11.47
N TYR A 19 -1.84 -6.17 -10.71
CA TYR A 19 -1.73 -5.26 -9.58
C TYR A 19 -1.36 -5.98 -8.30
N TYR A 20 -0.77 -5.23 -7.38
CA TYR A 20 -0.38 -5.70 -6.04
C TYR A 20 -0.76 -4.68 -4.97
N LEU A 21 -0.89 -5.16 -3.73
CA LEU A 21 -1.11 -4.37 -2.52
C LEU A 21 -0.10 -4.76 -1.42
N GLY A 22 0.19 -3.80 -0.55
CA GLY A 22 1.15 -3.93 0.55
C GLY A 22 2.42 -3.10 0.36
N GLY A 23 3.10 -2.83 1.46
CA GLY A 23 4.26 -1.95 1.54
C GLY A 23 3.92 -0.48 1.79
N PRO A 24 4.95 0.34 2.09
CA PRO A 24 4.80 1.68 2.67
C PRO A 24 4.06 2.69 1.78
N ARG A 25 4.02 2.45 0.46
CA ARG A 25 3.40 3.35 -0.53
C ARG A 25 2.09 2.82 -1.10
N SER A 26 1.52 1.76 -0.54
CA SER A 26 0.26 1.23 -1.04
C SER A 26 -0.76 0.86 0.03
N LEU A 27 -0.35 0.10 1.04
CA LEU A 27 -1.21 -0.36 2.12
C LEU A 27 -0.27 -0.69 3.29
N ARG A 28 -0.02 0.31 4.15
CA ARG A 28 0.88 0.14 5.30
C ARG A 28 0.29 -0.90 6.28
N GLY A 29 1.17 -1.56 7.03
CA GLY A 29 0.82 -2.70 7.88
C GLY A 29 0.93 -4.06 7.16
N PHE A 30 1.04 -4.06 5.84
CA PHE A 30 1.26 -5.25 5.03
C PHE A 30 2.64 -5.17 4.39
N ASP A 31 3.30 -6.32 4.28
CA ASP A 31 4.59 -6.44 3.60
C ASP A 31 4.46 -6.05 2.11
N TYR A 32 5.57 -5.75 1.43
CA TYR A 32 5.56 -5.46 0.00
C TYR A 32 4.91 -6.60 -0.77
N ARG A 33 3.82 -6.29 -1.51
CA ARG A 33 2.97 -7.27 -2.21
C ARG A 33 2.29 -8.31 -1.28
N GLY A 34 2.42 -8.16 0.03
CA GLY A 34 1.96 -9.12 1.03
C GLY A 34 0.44 -9.16 1.24
N ALA A 35 -0.33 -8.33 0.53
CA ALA A 35 -1.80 -8.31 0.59
C ALA A 35 -2.37 -8.82 -0.74
N GLY A 36 -2.78 -10.10 -0.79
CA GLY A 36 -3.35 -10.69 -1.99
C GLY A 36 -3.10 -12.19 -2.17
N PRO A 37 -3.55 -12.76 -3.29
CA PRO A 37 -3.39 -14.18 -3.59
C PRO A 37 -1.92 -14.55 -3.84
N ARG A 38 -1.59 -15.79 -3.48
CA ARG A 38 -0.25 -16.37 -3.59
C ARG A 38 -0.32 -17.80 -4.09
N GLU A 39 0.68 -18.19 -4.87
CA GLU A 39 0.87 -19.55 -5.38
C GLU A 39 2.35 -19.92 -5.21
N ASP A 40 2.64 -21.10 -4.66
CA ASP A 40 4.01 -21.57 -4.40
C ASP A 40 4.90 -20.54 -3.65
N ASP A 41 4.33 -19.89 -2.63
CA ASP A 41 4.95 -18.82 -1.82
C ASP A 41 5.30 -17.54 -2.60
N GLN A 42 4.85 -17.39 -3.85
CA GLN A 42 5.01 -16.20 -4.68
C GLN A 42 3.71 -15.40 -4.77
N GLU A 43 3.80 -14.07 -4.79
CA GLU A 43 2.65 -13.21 -4.99
C GLU A 43 2.26 -13.19 -6.46
N ILE A 44 1.02 -13.58 -6.77
CA ILE A 44 0.51 -13.62 -8.15
C ILE A 44 -0.30 -12.38 -8.52
N GLY A 45 -0.57 -11.49 -7.55
CA GLY A 45 -1.31 -10.25 -7.78
C GLY A 45 -2.76 -10.49 -8.21
N GLY A 46 -3.46 -9.40 -8.55
CA GLY A 46 -4.84 -9.47 -9.06
C GLY A 46 -5.06 -8.54 -10.25
N THR A 47 -6.16 -8.74 -10.97
CA THR A 47 -6.49 -7.94 -12.16
C THR A 47 -7.36 -6.72 -11.84
N VAL A 48 -8.00 -6.68 -10.67
CA VAL A 48 -8.76 -5.51 -10.18
C VAL A 48 -8.19 -5.05 -8.86
N ARG A 49 -7.89 -3.75 -8.75
CA ARG A 49 -7.37 -3.14 -7.53
C ARG A 49 -8.10 -1.86 -7.16
N HIS A 50 -8.58 -1.83 -5.91
CA HIS A 50 -8.92 -0.58 -5.24
C HIS A 50 -7.94 -0.32 -4.08
N ARG A 51 -7.55 0.95 -3.90
CA ARG A 51 -6.81 1.39 -2.73
C ARG A 51 -7.12 2.84 -2.43
N GLY A 52 -7.07 3.20 -1.16
CA GLY A 52 -7.21 4.56 -0.68
C GLY A 52 -6.54 4.73 0.68
N SER A 53 -6.35 5.99 1.04
CA SER A 53 -5.81 6.36 2.34
C SER A 53 -6.49 7.63 2.82
N ILE A 54 -6.69 7.72 4.13
CA ILE A 54 -7.07 8.95 4.82
C ILE A 54 -5.93 9.27 5.77
N GLU A 55 -5.30 10.43 5.60
CA GLU A 55 -4.16 10.85 6.41
C GLU A 55 -4.45 12.19 7.08
N TYR A 56 -4.04 12.31 8.34
CA TYR A 56 -3.98 13.57 9.05
C TYR A 56 -2.57 13.80 9.57
N THR A 57 -2.09 15.03 9.40
CA THR A 57 -0.73 15.43 9.77
C THR A 57 -0.76 16.77 10.47
N TRP A 58 0.17 16.96 11.41
CA TRP A 58 0.28 18.21 12.16
C TRP A 58 1.75 18.52 12.45
N PRO A 59 2.13 19.81 12.56
CA PRO A 59 3.49 20.18 12.90
C PRO A 59 3.80 19.79 14.35
N LEU A 60 4.95 19.14 14.55
CA LEU A 60 5.53 18.90 15.88
C LEU A 60 6.70 19.86 16.12
N MET A 61 7.49 20.16 15.08
CA MET A 61 8.55 21.18 15.07
C MET A 61 8.58 21.86 13.72
N GLU A 62 8.01 23.08 13.66
CA GLU A 62 7.94 23.95 12.49
C GLU A 62 7.76 23.14 11.17
N ASN A 63 8.76 23.21 10.29
CA ASN A 63 8.77 22.54 8.99
C ASN A 63 9.64 21.28 8.97
N THR A 64 10.30 20.93 10.08
CA THR A 64 11.26 19.82 10.15
C THR A 64 10.62 18.51 10.60
N LEU A 65 9.66 18.55 11.53
CA LEU A 65 9.04 17.35 12.08
C LEU A 65 7.52 17.48 12.09
N ARG A 66 6.84 16.48 11.53
CA ARG A 66 5.39 16.37 11.53
C ARG A 66 4.97 15.04 12.16
N GLY A 67 3.88 15.07 12.93
CA GLY A 67 3.16 13.87 13.30
C GLY A 67 2.24 13.45 12.17
N ILE A 68 1.98 12.14 12.05
CA ILE A 68 1.00 11.57 11.12
C ILE A 68 0.18 10.49 11.82
N VAL A 69 -1.12 10.48 11.53
CA VAL A 69 -2.00 9.33 11.72
C VAL A 69 -2.71 9.06 10.40
N PHE A 70 -3.02 7.80 10.14
CA PHE A 70 -3.66 7.42 8.90
C PHE A 70 -4.45 6.12 9.04
N THR A 71 -5.34 5.92 8.08
CA THR A 71 -5.87 4.60 7.75
C THR A 71 -5.72 4.35 6.26
N ASP A 72 -5.16 3.19 5.93
CA ASP A 72 -5.05 2.70 4.57
C ASP A 72 -6.04 1.56 4.36
N PHE A 73 -6.64 1.51 3.19
CA PHE A 73 -7.56 0.43 2.84
C PHE A 73 -7.37 0.03 1.39
N GLY A 74 -7.46 -1.26 1.12
CA GLY A 74 -7.28 -1.79 -0.23
C GLY A 74 -7.97 -3.11 -0.47
N ASN A 75 -8.29 -3.37 -1.72
CA ASN A 75 -8.89 -4.59 -2.22
C ASN A 75 -8.17 -5.02 -3.50
N LEU A 76 -7.89 -6.32 -3.62
CA LEU A 76 -7.26 -6.93 -4.77
C LEU A 76 -8.04 -8.20 -5.11
N SER A 77 -8.50 -8.31 -6.35
CA SER A 77 -9.32 -9.44 -6.83
C SER A 77 -8.95 -9.84 -8.26
N ASP A 78 -9.27 -11.08 -8.60
CA ASP A 78 -9.14 -11.64 -9.95
C ASP A 78 -10.44 -11.50 -10.72
N GLY A 79 -10.55 -10.38 -11.45
CA GLY A 79 -11.70 -10.02 -12.26
C GLY A 79 -12.73 -9.19 -11.51
N THR A 80 -13.54 -8.44 -12.26
CA THR A 80 -14.56 -7.55 -11.71
C THR A 80 -15.70 -8.29 -11.03
N SER A 81 -15.99 -9.52 -11.46
CA SER A 81 -17.01 -10.40 -10.86
C SER A 81 -16.60 -10.95 -9.48
N ALA A 82 -15.31 -11.05 -9.20
CA ALA A 82 -14.77 -11.50 -7.92
C ALA A 82 -14.59 -10.36 -6.91
N PHE A 83 -14.86 -9.11 -7.31
CA PHE A 83 -14.69 -7.95 -6.43
C PHE A 83 -15.75 -7.95 -5.32
N SER A 84 -15.32 -8.10 -4.07
CA SER A 84 -16.18 -8.00 -2.89
C SER A 84 -15.67 -6.94 -1.90
N PHE A 85 -16.57 -6.14 -1.33
CA PHE A 85 -16.22 -5.19 -0.26
C PHE A 85 -15.77 -5.89 1.03
N ASP A 86 -16.11 -7.17 1.19
CA ASP A 86 -15.68 -7.95 2.35
C ASP A 86 -14.18 -8.27 2.32
N ASP A 87 -13.58 -8.29 1.12
CA ASP A 87 -12.16 -8.62 0.92
C ASP A 87 -11.21 -7.44 1.12
N TYR A 88 -11.74 -6.30 1.58
CA TYR A 88 -10.89 -5.18 1.95
C TYR A 88 -9.96 -5.54 3.10
N ARG A 89 -8.71 -5.12 2.91
CA ARG A 89 -7.68 -5.06 3.94
C ARG A 89 -7.58 -3.64 4.43
N VAL A 90 -7.36 -3.49 5.73
CA VAL A 90 -7.31 -2.18 6.39
C VAL A 90 -6.13 -2.14 7.36
N GLY A 91 -5.29 -1.12 7.19
CA GLY A 91 -4.23 -0.75 8.11
C GLY A 91 -4.60 0.55 8.82
N VAL A 92 -4.32 0.63 10.13
CA VAL A 92 -4.45 1.87 10.91
C VAL A 92 -3.11 2.12 11.58
N GLY A 93 -2.58 3.33 11.45
CA GLY A 93 -1.24 3.61 11.92
C GLY A 93 -0.96 5.08 12.16
N GLY A 94 0.27 5.32 12.58
CA GLY A 94 0.79 6.65 12.81
C GLY A 94 2.28 6.64 12.96
N GLY A 95 2.85 7.83 13.09
CA GLY A 95 4.28 8.00 13.21
C GLY A 95 4.70 9.43 13.01
N VAL A 96 5.90 9.60 12.45
CA VAL A 96 6.50 10.90 12.21
C VAL A 96 7.06 11.00 10.80
N VAL A 97 7.05 12.22 10.27
CA VAL A 97 7.69 12.59 9.02
C VAL A 97 8.74 13.65 9.31
N ILE A 98 10.00 13.35 8.97
CA ILE A 98 11.14 14.24 9.14
C ILE A 98 11.49 14.82 7.77
N ASN A 99 11.49 16.15 7.65
CA ASN A 99 11.95 16.84 6.45
C ASN A 99 13.41 17.22 6.62
N VAL A 100 14.30 16.53 5.90
CA VAL A 100 15.73 16.85 5.88
C VAL A 100 16.01 17.80 4.71
N PRO A 101 16.63 18.98 4.92
CA PRO A 101 16.98 19.87 3.82
C PRO A 101 18.18 19.30 3.05
N ILE A 102 17.93 18.80 1.83
CA ILE A 102 18.97 18.27 0.93
C ILE A 102 18.96 19.10 -0.35
N PHE A 103 20.09 19.74 -0.67
CA PHE A 103 20.24 20.62 -1.84
C PHE A 103 19.14 21.71 -1.94
N GLY A 104 18.69 22.24 -0.80
CA GLY A 104 17.63 23.26 -0.75
C GLY A 104 16.22 22.74 -1.00
N GLN A 105 16.01 21.42 -1.09
CA GLN A 105 14.70 20.78 -1.17
C GLN A 105 14.46 19.91 0.08
N PRO A 106 13.23 19.89 0.65
CA PRO A 106 12.93 18.99 1.76
C PRO A 106 12.79 17.55 1.27
N LEU A 107 13.61 16.64 1.81
CA LEU A 107 13.43 15.20 1.67
C LEU A 107 12.57 14.69 2.85
N PRO A 108 11.30 14.29 2.63
CA PRO A 108 10.50 13.67 3.66
C PRO A 108 10.96 12.22 3.90
N ILE A 109 11.26 11.93 5.16
CA ILE A 109 11.56 10.59 5.68
C ILE A 109 10.42 10.22 6.62
N SER A 110 9.66 9.19 6.26
CA SER A 110 8.52 8.72 7.06
C SER A 110 8.92 7.50 7.87
N ILE A 111 8.61 7.52 9.16
CA ILE A 111 8.76 6.39 10.08
C ILE A 111 7.40 6.14 10.72
N THR A 112 6.81 4.98 10.47
CA THR A 112 5.45 4.67 10.92
C THR A 112 5.34 3.28 11.53
N TRP A 113 4.40 3.14 12.46
CA TRP A 113 3.89 1.87 12.95
C TRP A 113 2.43 1.74 12.53
N THR A 114 2.07 0.57 12.01
CA THR A 114 0.75 0.30 11.42
C THR A 114 0.26 -1.06 11.84
N GLU A 115 -0.94 -1.11 12.37
CA GLU A 115 -1.65 -2.35 12.69
C GLU A 115 -2.58 -2.74 11.53
N ALA A 116 -2.47 -3.98 11.05
CA ALA A 116 -3.40 -4.55 10.08
C ALA A 116 -4.68 -5.02 10.79
N VAL A 117 -5.64 -4.10 10.94
CA VAL A 117 -6.91 -4.30 11.67
C VAL A 117 -7.92 -5.15 10.91
N LYS A 118 -7.82 -5.22 9.57
CA LYS A 118 -8.57 -6.16 8.73
C LYS A 118 -7.63 -6.79 7.72
N LYS A 119 -7.55 -8.12 7.71
CA LYS A 119 -6.62 -8.93 6.91
C LYS A 119 -7.27 -10.26 6.52
N GLN A 120 -6.72 -10.91 5.51
CA GLN A 120 -7.11 -12.26 5.08
C GLN A 120 -6.05 -13.29 5.47
N GLU A 121 -6.43 -14.56 5.42
CA GLU A 121 -5.48 -15.67 5.56
C GLU A 121 -4.42 -15.60 4.44
N GLY A 122 -3.17 -15.88 4.78
CA GLY A 122 -2.04 -15.82 3.85
C GLY A 122 -1.42 -14.43 3.64
N ASP A 123 -2.06 -13.37 4.15
CA ASP A 123 -1.47 -12.02 4.11
C ASP A 123 -0.18 -11.95 4.94
N ARG A 124 0.84 -11.30 4.39
CA ARG A 124 2.09 -11.00 5.11
C ARG A 124 2.03 -9.59 5.70
N ILE A 125 2.35 -9.49 6.98
CA ILE A 125 2.25 -8.25 7.77
C ILE A 125 3.64 -7.63 7.96
N GLN A 126 3.72 -6.32 7.82
CA GLN A 126 4.89 -5.53 8.17
C GLN A 126 4.42 -4.25 8.87
N GLU A 127 4.51 -4.24 10.20
CA GLU A 127 3.94 -3.17 11.03
C GLU A 127 4.81 -1.91 11.03
N PHE A 128 6.13 -2.10 11.11
CA PHE A 128 7.10 -1.00 11.01
C PHE A 128 7.36 -0.66 9.53
N SER A 129 7.36 0.62 9.22
CA SER A 129 7.66 1.09 7.86
C SER A 129 8.58 2.30 7.89
N PHE A 130 9.51 2.29 6.94
CA PHE A 130 10.41 3.39 6.63
C PHE A 130 10.30 3.72 5.15
N ASP A 131 10.08 4.99 4.81
CA ASP A 131 9.98 5.46 3.43
C ASP A 131 10.73 6.77 3.20
N LEU A 132 11.38 6.86 2.05
CA LEU A 132 12.02 8.07 1.54
C LEU A 132 11.17 8.58 0.37
N GLY A 133 10.54 9.74 0.51
CA GLY A 133 9.57 10.26 -0.46
C GLY A 133 10.15 10.73 -1.82
N TRP A 134 11.35 10.29 -2.19
CA TRP A 134 12.08 10.74 -3.39
C TRP A 134 11.57 10.17 -4.72
N PHE A 135 10.58 9.28 -4.71
CA PHE A 135 9.99 8.76 -5.94
C PHE A 135 8.49 9.07 -5.97
N LEU A 136 8.16 10.30 -6.36
CA LEU A 136 6.83 10.69 -6.85
C LEU A 136 7.02 11.27 -8.26
N ASN A 137 6.61 10.48 -9.26
CA ASN A 137 6.05 10.95 -10.53
C ASN A 137 4.76 10.15 -10.73
#